data_AF-A0A8J6XCU8-F1
#
_entry.id   AF-A0A8J6XCU8-F1
#
_cell.length_a   1.000
_cell.length_b   1.000
_cell.length_c   1.000
_cell.angle_alpha   90.00
_cell.angle_beta   90.00
_cell.angle_gamma   90.00
#
_symmetry.space_group_name_H-M   'P 1'
#
loop_
_entity.id
_entity.type
_entity.pdbx_description
1 polymer ?
#
loop_
_entity_poly.entity_id
_entity_poly.type
_entity_poly.pdbx_seq_one_letter_code
_entity_poly.pdbx_strand_id
1 'polypeptide(L)'
;MPKVEGFRLPDDILSAIASRVEAGEGNKTDVVVAALRRGLGLLAPPSSKPDLLARVHELETKLQELSQQVEQHSTLFNELVKHNLTTLEPTVKQESTLLNQTVKQSFTSLKAENQPGLLELQNAQTEVLNAVKQVAEQQKMNESLMEQLHNSHQEQEQLLSQLEQLRSENESLAQRNQVLQEELNNLSLAPAISLPELQLVRVSVLKTLTSGKGKVATTSPQYKTAARALDRFILELRESTPASTPASSAPDGTAAPLVDEAIKKLSDKHYTKAEYYTDLRQIVESCGYRLFIDTTTLGRGRELFIVNPPGDSLERVISTQDIGEVVDWLRKQDLME
;
A
#
# COMPACT_ATOMS: atom_id res chain seq x y z
N MET A 1 -38.11 -90.91 5.95
CA MET A 1 -37.18 -91.77 6.71
C MET A 1 -37.93 -92.44 7.84
N PRO A 2 -37.88 -93.77 8.00
CA PRO A 2 -38.56 -94.44 9.11
C PRO A 2 -37.96 -93.98 10.44
N LYS A 3 -38.82 -93.61 11.40
CA LYS A 3 -38.40 -93.35 12.79
C LYS A 3 -37.91 -94.68 13.37
N VAL A 4 -36.60 -94.82 13.51
CA VAL A 4 -36.02 -95.89 14.31
C VAL A 4 -36.30 -95.51 15.76
N GLU A 5 -37.27 -96.16 16.40
CA GLU A 5 -37.45 -96.06 17.85
C GLU A 5 -36.22 -96.67 18.51
N GLY A 6 -35.34 -95.78 19.00
CA GLY A 6 -34.09 -96.15 19.62
C GLY A 6 -34.34 -96.99 20.86
N PHE A 7 -33.72 -98.16 20.92
CA PHE A 7 -33.64 -99.00 22.11
C PHE A 7 -33.01 -98.17 23.24
N ARG A 8 -33.83 -97.69 24.19
CA ARG A 8 -33.36 -96.98 25.39
C ARG A 8 -32.99 -98.00 26.45
N LEU A 9 -31.73 -97.99 26.87
CA LEU A 9 -31.31 -98.68 28.09
C LEU A 9 -32.00 -98.01 29.30
N PRO A 10 -32.47 -98.79 30.29
CA PRO A 10 -32.97 -98.24 31.56
C PRO A 10 -31.95 -97.31 32.20
N ASP A 11 -32.42 -96.17 32.75
CA ASP A 11 -31.56 -95.10 33.28
C ASP A 11 -30.62 -95.60 34.40
N ASP A 12 -31.04 -96.62 35.13
CA ASP A 12 -30.28 -97.28 36.19
C ASP A 12 -28.99 -97.93 35.65
N ILE A 13 -29.04 -98.46 34.42
CA ILE A 13 -27.89 -99.07 33.74
C ILE A 13 -26.97 -97.98 33.19
N LEU A 14 -27.52 -96.91 32.62
CA LEU A 14 -26.74 -95.78 32.13
C LEU A 14 -25.99 -95.06 33.27
N SER A 15 -26.65 -94.89 34.42
CA SER A 15 -26.07 -94.31 35.62
C SER A 15 -24.92 -95.18 36.18
N ALA A 16 -25.10 -96.51 36.20
CA ALA A 16 -24.04 -97.43 36.65
C ALA A 16 -22.82 -97.46 35.70
N ILE A 17 -23.03 -97.30 34.39
CA ILE A 17 -21.95 -97.22 33.40
C ILE A 17 -21.20 -95.88 33.56
N ALA A 18 -21.92 -94.76 33.66
CA ALA A 18 -21.32 -93.43 33.84
C ALA A 18 -20.47 -93.36 35.12
N SER A 19 -20.99 -93.86 36.23
CA SER A 19 -20.31 -93.83 37.53
C SER A 19 -19.03 -94.69 37.55
N ARG A 20 -18.97 -95.79 36.78
CA ARG A 20 -17.74 -96.60 36.63
C ARG A 20 -16.72 -96.03 35.64
N VAL A 21 -17.18 -95.36 34.58
CA VAL A 21 -16.29 -94.69 33.61
C VAL A 21 -15.59 -93.49 34.25
N GLU A 22 -16.29 -92.77 35.14
CA GLU A 22 -15.72 -91.66 35.92
C GLU A 22 -14.70 -92.13 36.97
N ALA A 23 -14.85 -93.35 37.50
CA ALA A 23 -13.91 -93.93 38.46
C ALA A 23 -12.56 -94.36 37.84
N GLY A 24 -12.41 -94.33 36.51
CA GLY A 24 -11.15 -94.63 35.83
C GLY A 24 -10.68 -96.09 35.91
N GLU A 25 -11.49 -96.99 36.47
CA GLU A 25 -11.16 -98.41 36.61
C GLU A 25 -11.51 -99.19 35.33
N GLY A 26 -10.51 -99.35 34.46
CA GLY A 26 -10.55 -100.30 33.35
C GLY A 26 -10.92 -99.71 31.98
N ASN A 27 -10.60 -100.47 30.92
CA ASN A 27 -10.90 -100.10 29.54
C ASN A 27 -12.41 -99.90 29.38
N LYS A 28 -12.85 -98.77 28.80
CA LYS A 28 -14.28 -98.40 28.71
C LYS A 28 -15.12 -99.49 28.02
N THR A 29 -14.50 -100.26 27.14
CA THR A 29 -15.08 -101.43 26.46
C THR A 29 -15.41 -102.56 27.45
N ASP A 30 -14.55 -102.84 28.44
CA ASP A 30 -14.76 -103.91 29.42
C ASP A 30 -15.91 -103.58 30.39
N VAL A 31 -16.08 -102.30 30.72
CA VAL A 31 -17.16 -101.82 31.60
C VAL A 31 -18.52 -101.93 30.91
N VAL A 32 -18.60 -101.58 29.63
CA VAL A 32 -19.84 -101.70 28.82
C VAL A 32 -20.18 -103.17 28.56
N VAL A 33 -19.19 -104.03 28.27
CA VAL A 33 -19.39 -105.49 28.10
C VAL A 33 -19.86 -106.13 29.42
N ALA A 34 -19.30 -105.72 30.56
CA ALA A 34 -19.74 -106.21 31.87
C ALA A 34 -21.17 -105.75 32.24
N ALA A 35 -21.55 -104.52 31.87
CA ALA A 35 -22.90 -104.00 32.08
C ALA A 35 -23.94 -104.69 31.17
N LEU A 36 -23.59 -104.96 29.91
CA LEU A 36 -24.43 -105.73 28.97
C LEU A 36 -24.64 -107.17 29.45
N ARG A 37 -23.59 -107.85 29.97
CA ARG A 37 -23.74 -109.18 30.59
C ARG A 37 -24.68 -109.19 31.79
N ARG A 38 -24.72 -108.11 32.58
CA ARG A 38 -25.66 -107.94 33.71
C ARG A 38 -27.08 -107.61 33.27
N GLY A 39 -27.25 -106.68 32.33
CA GLY A 39 -28.56 -106.25 31.83
C GLY A 39 -29.31 -107.33 31.05
N LEU A 40 -28.59 -108.25 30.41
CA LEU A 40 -29.18 -109.38 29.67
C LEU A 40 -29.49 -110.62 30.54
N GLY A 41 -29.29 -110.56 31.87
CA GLY A 41 -29.69 -111.65 32.78
C GLY A 41 -28.89 -112.96 32.63
N LEU A 42 -27.62 -112.91 32.18
CA LEU A 42 -26.77 -114.09 31.95
C LEU A 42 -26.10 -114.66 33.22
N LEU A 43 -26.75 -114.54 34.39
CA LEU A 43 -26.28 -115.08 35.69
C LEU A 43 -27.13 -116.29 36.14
N ALA A 44 -27.33 -117.25 35.24
CA ALA A 44 -27.90 -118.56 35.55
C ALA A 44 -26.90 -119.68 35.19
N PRO A 45 -26.79 -120.76 35.99
CA PRO A 45 -25.85 -121.85 35.74
C PRO A 45 -26.22 -122.62 34.45
N PRO A 46 -25.25 -123.29 33.80
CA PRO A 46 -25.37 -123.71 32.41
C PRO A 46 -26.32 -124.90 32.30
N SER A 47 -27.53 -124.66 31.81
CA SER A 47 -28.28 -125.69 31.09
C SER A 47 -28.11 -125.42 29.59
N SER A 48 -27.46 -126.37 28.95
CA SER A 48 -27.10 -126.44 27.54
C SER A 48 -28.12 -125.83 26.58
N LYS A 49 -27.82 -124.64 26.05
CA LYS A 49 -28.34 -124.17 24.76
C LYS A 49 -27.16 -123.67 23.91
N PRO A 50 -26.59 -124.51 23.01
CA PRO A 50 -25.47 -124.12 22.13
C PRO A 50 -25.78 -122.91 21.23
N ASP A 51 -27.06 -122.54 21.12
CA ASP A 51 -27.58 -121.44 20.31
C ASP A 51 -27.25 -120.03 20.86
N LEU A 52 -27.07 -119.88 22.19
CA LEU A 52 -26.73 -118.60 22.80
C LEU A 52 -25.25 -118.25 22.65
N LEU A 53 -24.35 -119.24 22.72
CA LEU A 53 -22.92 -119.04 22.51
C LEU A 53 -22.61 -118.63 21.07
N ALA A 54 -23.29 -119.25 20.10
CA ALA A 54 -23.17 -118.87 18.69
C ALA A 54 -23.60 -117.41 18.46
N ARG A 55 -24.69 -116.99 19.10
CA ARG A 55 -25.23 -115.62 18.98
C ARG A 55 -24.38 -114.57 19.69
N VAL A 56 -23.72 -114.92 20.80
CA VAL A 56 -22.73 -114.06 21.46
C VAL A 56 -21.51 -113.88 20.55
N HIS A 57 -20.99 -114.96 19.96
CA HIS A 57 -19.87 -114.89 19.02
C HIS A 57 -20.21 -114.07 17.76
N GLU A 58 -21.43 -114.20 17.23
CA GLU A 58 -21.92 -113.39 16.10
C GLU A 58 -21.98 -111.89 16.46
N LEU A 59 -22.45 -111.55 17.67
CA LEU A 59 -22.49 -110.17 18.15
C LEU A 59 -21.11 -109.59 18.40
N GLU A 60 -20.16 -110.37 18.94
CA GLU A 60 -18.76 -109.97 19.11
C GLU A 60 -18.11 -109.69 17.75
N THR A 61 -18.37 -110.55 16.75
CA THR A 61 -17.86 -110.36 15.38
C THR A 61 -18.43 -109.08 14.75
N LYS A 62 -19.76 -108.86 14.85
CA LYS A 62 -20.41 -107.65 14.36
C LYS A 62 -19.94 -106.39 15.07
N LEU A 63 -19.68 -106.45 16.38
CA LEU A 63 -19.14 -105.34 17.16
C LEU A 63 -17.71 -105.00 16.72
N GLN A 64 -16.90 -106.01 16.43
CA GLN A 64 -15.55 -105.84 15.92
C GLN A 64 -15.53 -105.22 14.51
N GLU A 65 -16.42 -105.66 13.62
CA GLU A 65 -16.61 -105.07 12.29
C GLU A 65 -17.08 -103.61 12.37
N LEU A 66 -18.06 -103.31 13.24
CA LEU A 66 -18.53 -101.94 13.49
C LEU A 66 -17.42 -101.05 14.04
N SER A 67 -16.63 -101.56 14.99
CA SER A 67 -15.48 -100.83 15.54
C SER A 67 -14.46 -100.52 14.44
N GLN A 68 -14.16 -101.49 13.57
CA GLN A 68 -13.24 -101.31 12.45
C GLN A 68 -13.77 -100.31 11.42
N GLN A 69 -15.06 -100.34 11.11
CA GLN A 69 -15.70 -99.37 10.22
C GLN A 69 -15.67 -97.95 10.79
N VAL A 70 -15.93 -97.79 12.10
CA VAL A 70 -15.85 -96.49 12.78
C VAL A 70 -14.42 -95.95 12.75
N GLU A 71 -13.42 -96.80 12.97
CA GLU A 71 -12.01 -96.41 12.92
C GLU A 71 -11.59 -96.01 11.50
N GLN A 72 -12.00 -96.77 10.48
CA GLN A 72 -11.79 -96.42 9.07
C GLN A 72 -12.45 -95.09 8.69
N HIS A 73 -13.71 -94.88 9.07
CA HIS A 73 -14.42 -93.63 8.81
C HIS A 73 -13.78 -92.44 9.54
N SER A 74 -13.34 -92.63 10.78
CA SER A 74 -12.60 -91.62 11.54
C SER A 74 -11.29 -91.24 10.83
N THR A 75 -10.56 -92.24 10.33
CA THR A 75 -9.30 -92.03 9.59
C THR A 75 -9.54 -91.25 8.30
N LEU A 76 -10.55 -91.64 7.51
CA LEU A 76 -10.93 -90.93 6.28
C LEU A 76 -11.41 -89.50 6.54
N PHE A 77 -12.19 -89.30 7.61
CA PHE A 77 -12.62 -87.97 8.01
C PHE A 77 -11.44 -87.08 8.39
N ASN A 78 -10.48 -87.59 9.17
CA ASN A 78 -9.29 -86.84 9.56
C ASN A 78 -8.39 -86.52 8.35
N GLU A 79 -8.21 -87.45 7.42
CA GLU A 79 -7.48 -87.20 6.17
C GLU A 79 -8.20 -86.16 5.29
N LEU A 80 -9.53 -86.21 5.18
CA LEU A 80 -10.32 -85.22 4.45
C LEU A 80 -10.21 -83.82 5.09
N VAL A 81 -10.29 -83.74 6.42
CA VAL A 81 -10.12 -82.48 7.17
C VAL A 81 -8.71 -81.93 6.97
N LYS A 82 -7.68 -82.78 7.07
CA LYS A 82 -6.29 -82.41 6.85
C LYS A 82 -6.07 -81.91 5.43
N HIS A 83 -6.57 -82.63 4.42
CA HIS A 83 -6.50 -82.25 3.01
C HIS A 83 -7.18 -80.89 2.76
N ASN A 84 -8.38 -80.69 3.31
CA ASN A 84 -9.11 -79.43 3.17
C ASN A 84 -8.37 -78.26 3.85
N LEU A 85 -7.81 -78.46 5.04
CA LEU A 85 -6.99 -77.45 5.71
C LEU A 85 -5.74 -77.11 4.91
N THR A 86 -5.01 -78.12 4.40
CA THR A 86 -3.81 -77.89 3.58
C THR A 86 -4.11 -77.19 2.26
N THR A 87 -5.33 -77.34 1.74
CA THR A 87 -5.76 -76.70 0.49
C THR A 87 -6.30 -75.28 0.71
N LEU A 88 -7.06 -75.08 1.79
CA LEU A 88 -7.70 -73.79 2.09
C LEU A 88 -6.73 -72.77 2.68
N GLU A 89 -5.78 -73.20 3.53
CA GLU A 89 -4.83 -72.30 4.19
C GLU A 89 -3.98 -71.45 3.20
N PRO A 90 -3.36 -72.02 2.15
CA PRO A 90 -2.61 -71.21 1.18
C PRO A 90 -3.53 -70.28 0.38
N THR A 91 -4.75 -70.72 0.07
CA THR A 91 -5.75 -69.91 -0.67
C THR A 91 -6.17 -68.68 0.15
N VAL A 92 -6.50 -68.87 1.43
CA VAL A 92 -6.86 -67.78 2.35
C VAL A 92 -5.69 -66.82 2.56
N LYS A 93 -4.45 -67.33 2.69
CA LYS A 93 -3.26 -66.48 2.77
C LYS A 93 -3.07 -65.66 1.50
N GLN A 94 -3.23 -66.27 0.33
CA GLN A 94 -3.09 -65.58 -0.95
C GLN A 94 -4.15 -64.48 -1.11
N GLU A 95 -5.43 -64.77 -0.86
CA GLU A 95 -6.50 -63.78 -0.93
C GLU A 95 -6.29 -62.64 0.08
N SER A 96 -5.85 -62.94 1.29
CA SER A 96 -5.52 -61.92 2.29
C SER A 96 -4.37 -61.01 1.84
N THR A 97 -3.33 -61.57 1.21
CA THR A 97 -2.22 -60.76 0.66
C THR A 97 -2.68 -59.87 -0.49
N LEU A 98 -3.52 -60.40 -1.39
CA LEU A 98 -4.06 -59.64 -2.52
C LEU A 98 -4.97 -58.50 -2.04
N LEU A 99 -5.83 -58.76 -1.05
CA LEU A 99 -6.69 -57.75 -0.46
C LEU A 99 -5.87 -56.65 0.21
N ASN A 100 -4.87 -57.01 1.01
CA ASN A 100 -3.97 -56.04 1.64
C ASN A 100 -3.20 -55.19 0.62
N GLN A 101 -2.74 -55.81 -0.48
CA GLN A 101 -2.07 -55.09 -1.56
C GLN A 101 -3.03 -54.12 -2.27
N THR A 102 -4.25 -54.57 -2.55
CA THR A 102 -5.30 -53.74 -3.18
C THR A 102 -5.66 -52.55 -2.28
N VAL A 103 -5.87 -52.78 -0.98
CA VAL A 103 -6.16 -51.71 -0.01
C VAL A 103 -5.00 -50.70 0.06
N LYS A 104 -3.75 -51.17 0.09
CA LYS A 104 -2.57 -50.28 0.07
C LYS A 104 -2.48 -49.45 -1.22
N GLN A 105 -2.75 -50.06 -2.38
CA GLN A 105 -2.75 -49.38 -3.67
C GLN A 105 -3.88 -48.34 -3.76
N SER A 106 -5.09 -48.68 -3.33
CA SER A 106 -6.22 -47.73 -3.29
C SER A 106 -5.93 -46.58 -2.33
N PHE A 107 -5.36 -46.85 -1.16
CA PHE A 107 -5.01 -45.81 -0.17
C PHE A 107 -3.92 -44.87 -0.69
N THR A 108 -2.88 -45.40 -1.34
CA THR A 108 -1.82 -44.57 -1.94
C THR A 108 -2.34 -43.73 -3.11
N SER A 109 -3.23 -44.29 -3.94
CA SER A 109 -3.89 -43.57 -5.04
C SER A 109 -4.77 -42.43 -4.51
N LEU A 110 -5.62 -42.70 -3.51
CA LEU A 110 -6.45 -41.67 -2.86
C LEU A 110 -5.61 -40.58 -2.19
N LYS A 111 -4.48 -40.93 -1.59
CA LYS A 111 -3.57 -39.95 -0.99
C LYS A 111 -2.90 -39.08 -2.07
N ALA A 112 -2.50 -39.68 -3.19
CA ALA A 112 -1.87 -38.97 -4.31
C ALA A 112 -2.86 -38.06 -5.04
N GLU A 113 -4.14 -38.44 -5.14
CA GLU A 113 -5.18 -37.66 -5.79
C GLU A 113 -5.61 -36.44 -4.96
N ASN A 114 -5.67 -36.57 -3.62
CA ASN A 114 -6.11 -35.50 -2.74
C ASN A 114 -5.00 -34.54 -2.28
N GLN A 115 -3.73 -34.96 -2.31
CA GLN A 115 -2.60 -34.10 -1.96
C GLN A 115 -2.47 -32.82 -2.81
N PRO A 116 -2.57 -32.86 -4.14
CA PRO A 116 -2.42 -31.65 -4.97
C PRO A 116 -3.51 -30.63 -4.68
N GLY A 117 -4.77 -31.07 -4.52
CA GLY A 117 -5.87 -30.15 -4.19
C GLY A 117 -5.70 -29.45 -2.83
N LEU A 118 -5.14 -30.15 -1.83
CA LEU A 118 -4.83 -29.53 -0.53
C LEU A 118 -3.73 -28.47 -0.65
N LEU A 119 -2.70 -28.74 -1.45
CA LEU A 119 -1.60 -27.81 -1.68
C LEU A 119 -2.08 -26.58 -2.48
N GLU A 120 -2.92 -26.78 -3.49
CA GLU A 120 -3.56 -25.69 -4.24
C GLU A 120 -4.42 -24.80 -3.34
N LEU A 121 -5.23 -25.40 -2.45
CA LEU A 121 -6.02 -24.64 -1.47
C LEU A 121 -5.14 -23.85 -0.51
N GLN A 122 -4.02 -24.42 -0.06
CA GLN A 122 -3.10 -23.74 0.85
C GLN A 122 -2.36 -22.59 0.16
N ASN A 123 -1.99 -22.76 -1.12
CA ASN A 123 -1.41 -21.70 -1.93
C ASN A 123 -2.43 -20.59 -2.18
N ALA A 124 -3.65 -20.93 -2.60
CA ALA A 124 -4.74 -19.98 -2.80
C ALA A 124 -5.07 -19.20 -1.51
N GLN A 125 -5.09 -19.88 -0.35
CA GLN A 125 -5.26 -19.22 0.94
C GLN A 125 -4.14 -18.22 1.24
N THR A 126 -2.89 -18.57 0.92
CA THR A 126 -1.73 -17.70 1.10
C THR A 126 -1.79 -16.48 0.16
N GLU A 127 -2.18 -16.68 -1.09
CA GLU A 127 -2.38 -15.60 -2.07
C GLU A 127 -3.49 -14.63 -1.63
N VAL A 128 -4.63 -15.15 -1.17
CA VAL A 128 -5.71 -14.32 -0.64
C VAL A 128 -5.26 -13.53 0.58
N LEU A 129 -4.51 -14.14 1.51
CA LEU A 129 -4.01 -13.45 2.70
C LEU A 129 -3.04 -12.31 2.31
N ASN A 130 -2.18 -12.53 1.33
CA ASN A 130 -1.27 -11.50 0.82
C ASN A 130 -2.02 -10.37 0.11
N ALA A 131 -3.03 -10.70 -0.69
CA ALA A 131 -3.88 -9.70 -1.35
C ALA A 131 -4.63 -8.83 -0.33
N VAL A 132 -5.17 -9.43 0.75
CA VAL A 132 -5.83 -8.69 1.83
C VAL A 132 -4.87 -7.71 2.51
N LYS A 133 -3.62 -8.12 2.77
CA LYS A 133 -2.59 -7.22 3.32
C LYS A 133 -2.29 -6.05 2.38
N GLN A 134 -2.13 -6.32 1.09
CA GLN A 134 -1.88 -5.29 0.08
C GLN A 134 -3.04 -4.27 0.00
N VAL A 135 -4.29 -4.75 0.06
CA VAL A 135 -5.48 -3.88 0.07
C VAL A 135 -5.50 -3.00 1.33
N ALA A 136 -5.16 -3.55 2.50
CA ALA A 136 -5.11 -2.78 3.74
C ALA A 136 -4.01 -1.69 3.69
N GLU A 137 -2.84 -2.00 3.15
CA GLU A 137 -1.76 -1.02 2.93
C GLU A 137 -2.19 0.09 1.95
N GLN A 138 -2.88 -0.28 0.87
CA GLN A 138 -3.40 0.67 -0.11
C GLN A 138 -4.49 1.57 0.49
N GLN A 139 -5.37 1.03 1.35
CA GLN A 139 -6.35 1.82 2.07
C GLN A 139 -5.68 2.85 2.99
N LYS A 140 -4.66 2.44 3.75
CA LYS A 140 -3.89 3.35 4.60
C LYS A 140 -3.21 4.47 3.80
N MET A 141 -2.66 4.15 2.62
CA MET A 141 -2.08 5.13 1.72
C MET A 141 -3.12 6.13 1.20
N ASN A 142 -4.31 5.64 0.83
CA ASN A 142 -5.41 6.50 0.38
C ASN A 142 -5.91 7.43 1.49
N GLU A 143 -6.01 6.95 2.73
CA GLU A 143 -6.37 7.78 3.89
C GLU A 143 -5.34 8.90 4.11
N SER A 144 -4.04 8.57 4.06
CA SER A 144 -2.98 9.57 4.16
C SER A 144 -3.01 10.60 3.03
N LEU A 145 -3.34 10.18 1.81
CA LEU A 145 -3.46 11.08 0.66
C LEU A 145 -4.67 12.03 0.83
N MET A 146 -5.79 11.52 1.33
CA MET A 146 -6.98 12.32 1.61
C MET A 146 -6.72 13.36 2.70
N GLU A 147 -5.98 13.00 3.75
CA GLU A 147 -5.57 13.93 4.81
C GLU A 147 -4.62 15.02 4.25
N GLN A 148 -3.66 14.64 3.40
CA GLN A 148 -2.78 15.60 2.75
C GLN A 148 -3.55 16.57 1.83
N LEU A 149 -4.53 16.05 1.06
CA LEU A 149 -5.39 16.88 0.21
C LEU A 149 -6.23 17.85 1.05
N HIS A 150 -6.78 17.40 2.17
CA HIS A 150 -7.54 18.25 3.09
C HIS A 150 -6.69 19.38 3.66
N ASN A 151 -5.48 19.07 4.14
CA ASN A 151 -4.54 20.06 4.67
C ASN A 151 -4.14 21.09 3.59
N SER A 152 -3.86 20.62 2.37
CA SER A 152 -3.54 21.52 1.25
C SER A 152 -4.71 22.44 0.89
N HIS A 153 -5.95 21.94 0.95
CA HIS A 153 -7.13 22.76 0.71
C HIS A 153 -7.30 23.82 1.81
N GLN A 154 -7.10 23.45 3.06
CA GLN A 154 -7.15 24.39 4.19
C GLN A 154 -6.07 25.48 4.07
N GLU A 155 -4.85 25.14 3.65
CA GLU A 155 -3.79 26.10 3.37
C GLU A 155 -4.18 27.06 2.23
N GLN A 156 -4.78 26.55 1.16
CA GLN A 156 -5.28 27.39 0.06
C GLN A 156 -6.37 28.37 0.53
N GLU A 157 -7.32 27.92 1.35
CA GLU A 157 -8.36 28.78 1.93
C GLU A 157 -7.76 29.87 2.82
N GLN A 158 -6.75 29.54 3.64
CA GLN A 158 -6.05 30.51 4.47
C GLN A 158 -5.32 31.56 3.62
N LEU A 159 -4.64 31.15 2.55
CA LEU A 159 -3.97 32.07 1.64
C LEU A 159 -4.96 32.98 0.90
N LEU A 160 -6.10 32.46 0.46
CA LEU A 160 -7.16 33.27 -0.15
C LEU A 160 -7.71 34.31 0.83
N SER A 161 -7.94 33.93 2.09
CA SER A 161 -8.37 34.85 3.14
C SER A 161 -7.34 35.97 3.37
N GLN A 162 -6.04 35.66 3.40
CA GLN A 162 -4.97 36.66 3.51
C GLN A 162 -4.91 37.60 2.30
N LEU A 163 -5.06 37.08 1.08
CA LEU A 163 -5.08 37.89 -0.13
C LEU A 163 -6.28 38.85 -0.14
N GLU A 164 -7.44 38.41 0.31
CA GLU A 164 -8.63 39.27 0.43
C GLU A 164 -8.42 40.40 1.45
N GLN A 165 -7.79 40.10 2.59
CA GLN A 165 -7.42 41.11 3.58
C GLN A 165 -6.46 42.16 2.99
N LEU A 166 -5.38 41.71 2.33
CA LEU A 166 -4.40 42.62 1.70
C LEU A 166 -5.03 43.46 0.58
N ARG A 167 -5.97 42.90 -0.17
CA ARG A 167 -6.72 43.64 -1.19
C ARG A 167 -7.56 44.75 -0.56
N SER A 168 -8.25 44.46 0.54
CA SER A 168 -9.04 45.47 1.27
C SER A 168 -8.16 46.60 1.84
N GLU A 169 -6.97 46.27 2.33
CA GLU A 169 -6.00 47.26 2.83
C GLU A 169 -5.48 48.15 1.70
N ASN A 170 -5.10 47.56 0.56
CA ASN A 170 -4.67 48.31 -0.61
C ASN A 170 -5.76 49.23 -1.16
N GLU A 171 -7.02 48.79 -1.16
CA GLU A 171 -8.15 49.63 -1.56
C GLU A 171 -8.33 50.83 -0.63
N SER A 172 -8.25 50.61 0.68
CA SER A 172 -8.27 51.68 1.69
C SER A 172 -7.12 52.70 1.50
N LEU A 173 -5.91 52.20 1.25
CA LEU A 173 -4.75 53.05 0.97
C LEU A 173 -4.90 53.83 -0.35
N ALA A 174 -5.45 53.19 -1.39
CA ALA A 174 -5.72 53.85 -2.66
C ALA A 174 -6.73 54.99 -2.50
N GLN A 175 -7.82 54.77 -1.75
CA GLN A 175 -8.79 55.81 -1.40
C GLN A 175 -8.12 56.96 -0.62
N ARG A 176 -7.26 56.64 0.36
CA ARG A 176 -6.53 57.67 1.12
C ARG A 176 -5.60 58.51 0.23
N ASN A 177 -4.89 57.86 -0.68
CA ASN A 177 -4.02 58.54 -1.64
C ASN A 177 -4.83 59.44 -2.57
N GLN A 178 -5.99 59.00 -3.05
CA GLN A 178 -6.88 59.84 -3.85
C GLN A 178 -7.30 61.10 -3.10
N VAL A 179 -7.72 60.98 -1.83
CA VAL A 179 -8.09 62.13 -0.99
C VAL A 179 -6.90 63.09 -0.82
N LEU A 180 -5.70 62.57 -0.55
CA LEU A 180 -4.49 63.39 -0.44
C LEU A 180 -4.14 64.09 -1.76
N GLN A 181 -4.35 63.43 -2.89
CA GLN A 181 -4.13 64.01 -4.23
C GLN A 181 -5.13 65.15 -4.49
N GLU A 182 -6.40 64.98 -4.12
CA GLU A 182 -7.42 66.03 -4.21
C GLU A 182 -7.09 67.21 -3.28
N GLU A 183 -6.65 66.96 -2.04
CA GLU A 183 -6.15 67.98 -1.12
C GLU A 183 -4.96 68.74 -1.72
N LEU A 184 -3.98 68.04 -2.30
CA LEU A 184 -2.83 68.66 -2.97
C LEU A 184 -3.23 69.49 -4.19
N ASN A 185 -4.15 69.01 -5.03
CA ASN A 185 -4.64 69.75 -6.19
C ASN A 185 -5.38 71.02 -5.76
N ASN A 186 -6.19 70.95 -4.70
CA ASN A 186 -6.84 72.12 -4.12
C ASN A 186 -5.82 73.14 -3.56
N LEU A 187 -4.71 72.67 -3.00
CA LEU A 187 -3.60 73.53 -2.56
C LEU A 187 -2.77 74.07 -3.74
N SER A 188 -2.62 73.32 -4.83
CA SER A 188 -1.89 73.75 -6.03
C SER A 188 -2.66 74.75 -6.89
N LEU A 189 -3.99 74.78 -6.77
CA LEU A 189 -4.87 75.82 -7.33
C LEU A 189 -4.84 77.11 -6.49
N ALA A 190 -4.21 77.09 -5.31
CA ALA A 190 -3.87 78.33 -4.63
C ALA A 190 -2.88 79.12 -5.51
N PRO A 191 -3.09 80.44 -5.71
CA PRO A 191 -2.18 81.25 -6.49
C PRO A 191 -0.76 81.06 -5.98
N ALA A 192 0.21 80.88 -6.90
CA ALA A 192 1.62 80.72 -6.60
C ALA A 192 2.01 81.60 -5.42
N ILE A 193 2.38 80.97 -4.29
CA ILE A 193 2.59 81.62 -3.00
C ILE A 193 3.41 82.87 -3.26
N SER A 194 2.75 84.01 -3.14
CA SER A 194 3.36 85.27 -3.52
C SER A 194 4.56 85.48 -2.60
N LEU A 195 5.62 86.14 -3.09
CA LEU A 195 6.80 86.44 -2.25
C LEU A 195 6.43 87.00 -0.85
N PRO A 196 5.37 87.83 -0.68
CA PRO A 196 4.87 88.24 0.63
C PRO A 196 4.41 87.08 1.53
N GLU A 197 3.77 86.04 0.99
CA GLU A 197 3.30 84.89 1.77
C GLU A 197 4.43 83.95 2.20
N LEU A 198 5.48 83.75 1.37
CA LEU A 198 6.68 83.01 1.80
C LEU A 198 7.38 83.72 2.96
N GLN A 199 7.38 85.05 2.97
CA GLN A 199 7.87 85.85 4.10
C GLN A 199 6.97 85.71 5.34
N LEU A 200 5.66 85.60 5.18
CA LEU A 200 4.73 85.33 6.29
C LEU A 200 4.94 83.93 6.89
N VAL A 201 5.17 82.91 6.06
CA VAL A 201 5.52 81.55 6.51
C VAL A 201 6.83 81.56 7.29
N ARG A 202 7.87 82.25 6.79
CA ARG A 202 9.14 82.45 7.49
C ARG A 202 8.93 83.07 8.87
N VAL A 203 8.15 84.16 8.96
CA VAL A 203 7.86 84.83 10.23
C VAL A 203 7.08 83.92 11.17
N SER A 204 6.13 83.14 10.67
CA SER A 204 5.33 82.21 11.47
C SER A 204 6.19 81.07 12.04
N VAL A 205 7.06 80.45 11.23
CA VAL A 205 7.98 79.40 11.67
C VAL A 205 9.00 79.92 12.68
N LEU A 206 9.53 81.13 12.48
CA LEU A 206 10.41 81.75 13.46
C LEU A 206 9.65 82.12 14.74
N LYS A 207 8.37 82.49 14.64
CA LYS A 207 7.53 82.77 15.80
C LYS A 207 7.28 81.50 16.61
N THR A 208 6.97 80.35 16.00
CA THR A 208 6.76 79.08 16.72
C THR A 208 8.01 78.62 17.48
N LEU A 209 9.21 78.85 16.95
CA LEU A 209 10.47 78.60 17.67
C LEU A 209 10.64 79.48 18.92
N THR A 210 10.04 80.68 18.90
CA THR A 210 10.05 81.61 20.05
C THR A 210 8.83 81.44 20.97
N SER A 211 7.81 80.68 20.55
CA SER A 211 6.55 80.49 21.27
C SER A 211 6.20 79.00 21.41
N GLY A 212 6.50 78.40 22.57
CA GLY A 212 6.16 77.02 22.91
C GLY A 212 6.82 76.55 24.21
N LYS A 213 6.63 75.29 24.61
CA LYS A 213 7.41 74.65 25.69
C LYS A 213 8.79 74.28 25.11
N GLY A 214 9.77 75.16 25.31
CA GLY A 214 11.11 75.07 24.72
C GLY A 214 11.53 76.33 23.96
N LYS A 215 11.16 77.51 24.48
CA LYS A 215 11.39 78.79 23.79
C LYS A 215 12.86 79.00 23.51
N VAL A 216 13.18 79.19 22.24
CA VAL A 216 14.51 79.57 21.79
C VAL A 216 14.57 81.10 21.75
N ALA A 217 15.50 81.71 22.49
CA ALA A 217 15.68 83.16 22.46
C ALA A 217 16.04 83.59 21.03
N THR A 218 15.49 84.72 20.58
CA THR A 218 15.77 85.30 19.25
C THR A 218 17.24 85.66 19.05
N THR A 219 17.98 85.83 20.15
CA THR A 219 19.42 86.08 20.16
C THR A 219 20.27 84.82 20.10
N SER A 220 19.65 83.64 20.25
CA SER A 220 20.37 82.37 20.32
C SER A 220 20.99 81.98 18.96
N PRO A 221 22.11 81.22 18.97
CA PRO A 221 22.71 80.69 17.75
C PRO A 221 21.73 79.83 16.93
N GLN A 222 20.90 79.03 17.60
CA GLN A 222 19.93 78.12 16.95
C GLN A 222 18.88 78.90 16.15
N TYR A 223 18.34 79.99 16.71
CA TYR A 223 17.40 80.86 16.01
C TYR A 223 18.04 81.53 14.79
N LYS A 224 19.28 82.02 14.91
CA LYS A 224 20.00 82.65 13.79
C LYS A 224 20.31 81.66 12.67
N THR A 225 20.68 80.43 13.01
CA THR A 225 20.92 79.37 12.03
C THR A 225 19.63 79.00 11.31
N ALA A 226 18.52 78.82 12.03
CA ALA A 226 17.21 78.55 11.44
C ALA A 226 16.75 79.69 10.50
N ALA A 227 16.90 80.95 10.92
CA ALA A 227 16.56 82.10 10.10
C ALA A 227 17.37 82.15 8.79
N ARG A 228 18.69 81.93 8.86
CA ARG A 228 19.56 81.88 7.67
C ARG A 228 19.25 80.71 6.74
N ALA A 229 18.92 79.55 7.30
CA ALA A 229 18.52 78.38 6.52
C ALA A 229 17.23 78.64 5.74
N LEU A 230 16.23 79.26 6.38
CA LEU A 230 14.99 79.67 5.72
C LEU A 230 15.22 80.73 4.65
N ASP A 231 16.09 81.71 4.90
CA ASP A 231 16.46 82.74 3.91
C ASP A 231 17.14 82.13 2.68
N ARG A 232 18.03 81.16 2.89
CA ARG A 232 18.72 80.44 1.82
C ARG A 232 17.75 79.59 1.01
N PHE A 233 16.82 78.89 1.67
CA PHE A 233 15.80 78.09 1.03
C PHE A 233 14.87 78.92 0.13
N ILE A 234 14.45 80.11 0.59
CA ILE A 234 13.64 81.04 -0.21
C ILE A 234 14.42 81.53 -1.45
N LEU A 235 15.73 81.77 -1.32
CA LEU A 235 16.61 82.14 -2.44
C LEU A 235 16.77 80.99 -3.44
N GLU A 236 16.97 79.77 -2.97
CA GLU A 236 17.18 78.58 -3.81
C GLU A 236 15.92 78.20 -4.59
N LEU A 237 14.73 78.33 -4.00
CA LEU A 237 13.45 78.19 -4.71
C LEU A 237 13.28 79.22 -5.83
N ARG A 238 13.89 80.40 -5.70
CA ARG A 238 13.88 81.44 -6.73
C ARG A 238 14.80 81.11 -7.91
N GLU A 239 15.89 80.41 -7.65
CA GLU A 239 16.88 80.02 -8.66
C GLU A 239 16.55 78.69 -9.35
N SER A 240 15.85 77.78 -8.66
CA SER A 240 15.54 76.42 -9.12
C SER A 240 14.34 76.32 -10.06
N THR A 241 14.06 77.35 -10.85
CA THR A 241 13.09 77.26 -11.96
C THR A 241 13.83 77.23 -13.32
N PRO A 242 14.57 76.16 -13.67
CA PRO A 242 15.12 75.99 -15.01
C PRO A 242 14.07 75.36 -15.95
N ALA A 243 13.95 75.96 -17.13
CA ALA A 243 13.25 75.38 -18.28
C ALA A 243 13.95 74.09 -18.75
N SER A 244 13.21 72.98 -18.79
CA SER A 244 13.69 71.67 -19.25
C SER A 244 14.05 71.71 -20.74
N THR A 245 15.26 71.27 -21.08
CA THR A 245 15.74 71.06 -22.46
C THR A 245 15.54 69.58 -22.84
N PRO A 246 14.97 69.26 -24.03
CA PRO A 246 14.66 67.88 -24.42
C PRO A 246 15.87 67.09 -24.92
N ALA A 247 15.75 65.77 -24.81
CA ALA A 247 16.74 64.75 -25.10
C ALA A 247 17.16 64.71 -26.59
N SER A 248 18.44 64.39 -26.81
CA SER A 248 19.08 64.23 -28.12
C SER A 248 18.54 62.99 -28.83
N SER A 249 17.81 63.15 -29.92
CA SER A 249 17.42 62.08 -30.85
C SER A 249 18.61 61.66 -31.72
N ALA A 250 18.74 60.36 -31.98
CA ALA A 250 19.75 59.81 -32.88
C ALA A 250 19.40 60.13 -34.36
N PRO A 251 20.40 60.35 -35.24
CA PRO A 251 20.18 60.87 -36.60
C PRO A 251 19.46 59.93 -37.58
N ASP A 252 19.46 58.61 -37.31
CA ASP A 252 18.92 57.61 -38.24
C ASP A 252 17.57 57.00 -37.79
N GLY A 253 17.02 57.45 -36.65
CA GLY A 253 15.76 56.94 -36.09
C GLY A 253 15.81 55.51 -35.52
N THR A 254 16.80 54.71 -35.90
CA THR A 254 17.00 53.34 -35.40
C THR A 254 17.74 53.33 -34.05
N ALA A 255 17.51 52.30 -33.23
CA ALA A 255 18.21 52.08 -31.97
C ALA A 255 19.67 51.59 -32.10
N ALA A 256 20.12 51.21 -33.31
CA ALA A 256 21.45 50.70 -33.60
C ALA A 256 22.63 51.50 -32.97
N PRO A 257 22.72 52.84 -33.12
CA PRO A 257 23.82 53.60 -32.53
C PRO A 257 23.86 53.53 -31.00
N LEU A 258 22.71 53.50 -30.33
CA LEU A 258 22.62 53.39 -28.87
C LEU A 258 23.07 52.00 -28.40
N VAL A 259 22.68 50.96 -29.14
CA VAL A 259 23.08 49.57 -28.86
C VAL A 259 24.59 49.39 -29.05
N ASP A 260 25.15 49.91 -30.14
CA ASP A 260 26.58 49.82 -30.43
C ASP A 260 27.42 50.60 -29.40
N GLU A 261 26.92 51.73 -28.92
CA GLU A 261 27.56 52.47 -27.82
C GLU A 261 27.57 51.65 -26.52
N ALA A 262 26.47 51.01 -26.15
CA ALA A 262 26.38 50.16 -24.96
C ALA A 262 27.33 48.95 -25.04
N ILE A 263 27.43 48.31 -26.21
CA ILE A 263 28.37 47.20 -26.45
C ILE A 263 29.82 47.68 -26.35
N LYS A 264 30.12 48.84 -26.93
CA LYS A 264 31.46 49.43 -26.86
C LYS A 264 31.86 49.71 -25.40
N LYS A 265 30.96 50.32 -24.61
CA LYS A 265 31.16 50.56 -23.16
C LYS A 265 31.47 49.28 -22.40
N LEU A 266 30.75 48.19 -22.69
CA LEU A 266 31.00 46.88 -22.09
C LEU A 266 32.39 46.33 -22.48
N SER A 267 32.78 46.47 -23.75
CA SER A 267 34.07 45.99 -24.26
C SER A 267 35.27 46.75 -23.68
N ASP A 268 35.10 48.04 -23.42
CA ASP A 268 36.14 48.91 -22.87
C ASP A 268 36.36 48.68 -21.36
N LYS A 269 35.70 47.70 -20.73
CA LYS A 269 35.73 47.39 -19.28
C LYS A 269 35.34 48.55 -18.36
N HIS A 270 34.72 49.59 -18.89
CA HIS A 270 34.21 50.71 -18.10
C HIS A 270 32.81 50.43 -17.54
N TYR A 271 32.22 49.27 -17.86
CA TYR A 271 30.86 48.89 -17.53
C TYR A 271 30.77 47.55 -16.83
N THR A 272 29.97 47.49 -15.78
CA THR A 272 29.52 46.24 -15.17
C THR A 272 28.38 45.63 -16.00
N LYS A 273 28.17 44.31 -15.84
CA LYS A 273 27.08 43.59 -16.50
C LYS A 273 25.69 44.18 -16.15
N ALA A 274 25.52 44.68 -14.93
CA ALA A 274 24.28 45.29 -14.46
C ALA A 274 23.99 46.65 -15.13
N GLU A 275 25.02 47.49 -15.31
CA GLU A 275 24.90 48.76 -16.02
C GLU A 275 24.56 48.54 -17.49
N TYR A 276 25.21 47.56 -18.13
CA TYR A 276 24.89 47.17 -19.51
C TYR A 276 23.42 46.73 -19.67
N TYR A 277 22.88 45.95 -18.74
CA TYR A 277 21.48 45.55 -18.76
C TYR A 277 20.51 46.70 -18.48
N THR A 278 20.95 47.69 -17.73
CA THR A 278 20.15 48.90 -17.47
C THR A 278 20.03 49.75 -18.74
N ASP A 279 21.14 49.96 -19.44
CA ASP A 279 21.16 50.69 -20.72
C ASP A 279 20.34 49.95 -21.78
N LEU A 280 20.49 48.64 -21.90
CA LEU A 280 19.66 47.85 -22.82
C LEU A 280 18.17 47.96 -22.49
N ARG A 281 17.78 47.96 -21.20
CA ARG A 281 16.37 48.14 -20.82
C ARG A 281 15.84 49.51 -21.26
N GLN A 282 16.62 50.57 -21.08
CA GLN A 282 16.23 51.92 -21.50
C GLN A 282 16.08 52.02 -23.03
N ILE A 283 16.99 51.39 -23.78
CA ILE A 283 16.89 51.35 -25.25
C ILE A 283 15.63 50.56 -25.68
N VAL A 284 15.36 49.41 -25.06
CA VAL A 284 14.16 48.60 -25.32
C VAL A 284 12.88 49.39 -25.02
N GLU A 285 12.86 50.13 -23.91
CA GLU A 285 11.75 51.01 -23.52
C GLU A 285 11.56 52.17 -24.51
N SER A 286 12.67 52.72 -25.04
CA SER A 286 12.63 53.76 -26.09
C SER A 286 12.12 53.22 -27.42
N CYS A 287 12.21 51.91 -27.67
CA CYS A 287 11.58 51.24 -28.82
C CYS A 287 10.10 50.85 -28.54
N GLY A 288 9.57 51.17 -27.35
CA GLY A 288 8.20 50.84 -26.95
C GLY A 288 8.02 49.44 -26.34
N TYR A 289 9.08 48.71 -26.02
CA TYR A 289 9.02 47.35 -25.47
C TYR A 289 9.48 47.29 -24.01
N ARG A 290 9.37 46.13 -23.37
CA ARG A 290 9.92 45.86 -22.03
C ARG A 290 10.85 44.66 -22.05
N LEU A 291 12.05 44.82 -21.49
CA LEU A 291 13.02 43.75 -21.32
C LEU A 291 12.99 43.20 -19.89
N PHE A 292 12.60 41.94 -19.76
CA PHE A 292 12.69 41.16 -18.53
C PHE A 292 13.88 40.21 -18.60
N ILE A 293 14.57 40.08 -17.46
CA ILE A 293 15.69 39.16 -17.29
C ILE A 293 15.30 38.22 -16.15
N ASP A 294 14.92 37.01 -16.51
CA ASP A 294 14.52 35.98 -15.54
C ASP A 294 15.72 35.07 -15.24
N THR A 295 16.19 35.15 -13.99
CA THR A 295 17.28 34.31 -13.47
C THR A 295 16.78 33.13 -12.65
N THR A 296 15.47 32.97 -12.53
CA THR A 296 14.82 32.02 -11.60
C THR A 296 14.37 30.74 -12.29
N THR A 297 13.87 30.82 -13.52
CA THR A 297 13.26 29.68 -14.22
C THR A 297 14.25 28.64 -14.74
N LEU A 298 15.49 29.01 -15.04
CA LEU A 298 16.47 28.12 -15.69
C LEU A 298 17.53 27.50 -14.74
N GLY A 299 17.44 27.76 -13.43
CA GLY A 299 18.39 27.27 -12.44
C GLY A 299 19.73 28.02 -12.39
N ARG A 300 20.64 27.61 -11.48
CA ARG A 300 21.82 28.37 -11.05
C ARG A 300 22.67 28.91 -12.21
N GLY A 301 22.53 30.22 -12.47
CA GLY A 301 23.42 31.00 -13.34
C GLY A 301 23.02 31.12 -14.80
N ARG A 302 21.82 30.64 -15.18
CA ARG A 302 21.28 30.86 -16.53
C ARG A 302 20.32 32.04 -16.51
N GLU A 303 20.42 32.89 -17.53
CA GLU A 303 19.59 34.07 -17.71
C GLU A 303 18.66 33.84 -18.90
N LEU A 304 17.36 34.09 -18.71
CA LEU A 304 16.37 34.10 -19.79
C LEU A 304 15.98 35.55 -20.07
N PHE A 305 16.23 36.01 -21.29
CA PHE A 305 15.86 37.33 -21.76
C PHE A 305 14.52 37.27 -22.47
N ILE A 306 13.58 38.10 -22.03
CA ILE A 306 12.22 38.15 -22.56
C ILE A 306 11.90 39.59 -22.95
N VAL A 307 11.51 39.80 -24.21
CA VAL A 307 11.07 41.11 -24.71
C VAL A 307 9.58 41.06 -25.02
N ASN A 308 8.81 41.91 -24.35
CA ASN A 308 7.36 42.00 -24.49
C ASN A 308 6.94 43.38 -25.01
N PRO A 309 5.85 43.48 -25.78
CA PRO A 309 5.24 44.76 -26.11
C PRO A 309 4.66 45.42 -24.83
N PRO A 310 4.31 46.72 -24.88
CA PRO A 310 3.81 47.41 -23.71
C PRO A 310 2.37 46.96 -23.42
N GLY A 311 2.10 46.52 -22.19
CA GLY A 311 0.80 45.99 -21.77
C GLY A 311 0.93 44.64 -21.07
N ASP A 312 -0.19 44.10 -20.59
CA ASP A 312 -0.25 42.80 -19.89
C ASP A 312 -0.42 41.63 -20.87
N SER A 313 0.14 41.77 -22.08
CA SER A 313 0.05 40.71 -23.08
C SER A 313 1.04 39.61 -22.76
N LEU A 314 0.55 38.37 -22.68
CA LEU A 314 1.37 37.16 -22.65
C LEU A 314 2.17 36.95 -23.96
N GLU A 315 2.01 37.83 -24.94
CA GLU A 315 2.74 37.81 -26.21
C GLU A 315 4.20 38.17 -26.00
N ARG A 316 5.08 37.21 -26.35
CA ARG A 316 6.54 37.36 -26.27
C ARG A 316 7.06 37.60 -27.68
N VAL A 317 7.75 38.72 -27.89
CA VAL A 317 8.43 39.00 -29.17
C VAL A 317 9.71 38.19 -29.25
N ILE A 318 10.46 38.13 -28.15
CA ILE A 318 11.68 37.33 -28.01
C ILE A 318 11.68 36.62 -26.66
N SER A 319 12.13 35.36 -26.66
CA SER A 319 12.44 34.59 -25.46
C SER A 319 13.68 33.75 -25.73
N THR A 320 14.83 34.16 -25.21
CA THR A 320 16.14 33.57 -25.54
C THR A 320 17.08 33.51 -24.34
N GLN A 321 18.04 32.60 -24.36
CA GLN A 321 19.13 32.52 -23.39
C GLN A 321 20.38 33.29 -23.85
N ASP A 322 20.39 33.75 -25.12
CA ASP A 322 21.51 34.48 -25.69
C ASP A 322 21.18 35.98 -25.80
N ILE A 323 21.90 36.80 -25.03
CA ILE A 323 21.76 38.26 -25.09
C ILE A 323 22.11 38.83 -26.47
N GLY A 324 22.94 38.14 -27.26
CA GLY A 324 23.28 38.52 -28.63
C GLY A 324 22.04 38.60 -29.54
N GLU A 325 21.08 37.69 -29.38
CA GLU A 325 19.84 37.70 -30.16
C GLU A 325 18.96 38.92 -29.83
N VAL A 326 18.93 39.35 -28.58
CA VAL A 326 18.21 40.56 -28.16
C VAL A 326 18.88 41.81 -28.75
N VAL A 327 20.21 41.85 -28.74
CA VAL A 327 21.02 42.94 -29.32
C VAL A 327 20.80 43.06 -30.82
N ASP A 328 20.87 41.96 -31.55
CA ASP A 328 20.69 41.96 -33.00
C ASP A 328 19.26 42.29 -33.42
N TRP A 329 18.28 41.96 -32.58
CA TRP A 329 16.91 42.40 -32.75
C TRP A 329 16.73 43.90 -32.48
N LEU A 330 17.31 44.42 -31.38
CA LEU A 330 17.25 45.84 -31.03
C LEU A 330 17.85 46.74 -32.10
N ARG A 331 18.96 46.33 -32.72
CA ARG A 331 19.59 47.06 -33.84
C ARG A 331 18.66 47.28 -35.03
N LYS A 332 17.56 46.53 -35.15
CA LYS A 332 16.58 46.61 -36.24
C LYS A 332 15.32 47.40 -35.84
N GLN A 333 15.21 47.83 -34.58
CA GLN A 333 14.03 48.55 -34.10
C GLN A 333 14.19 50.05 -34.28
N ASP A 334 13.08 50.69 -34.63
CA ASP A 334 12.96 52.14 -34.65
C ASP A 334 12.65 52.66 -33.24
N LEU A 335 13.23 53.82 -32.91
CA LEU A 335 12.94 54.52 -31.67
C LEU A 335 11.55 55.16 -31.78
N MET A 336 10.75 55.01 -30.74
CA MET A 336 9.48 55.72 -30.61
C MET A 336 9.81 57.18 -30.26
N GLU A 337 9.46 58.11 -31.15
CA GLU A 337 9.65 59.56 -30.94
C GLU A 337 8.94 60.11 -29.70
#